data_AF-A0A1V5W604-F1
#
_entry.id   AF-A0A1V5W604-F1
#
_cell.length_a   1.000
_cell.length_b   1.000
_cell.length_c   1.000
_cell.angle_alpha   90.00
_cell.angle_beta   90.00
_cell.angle_gamma   90.00
#
_symmetry.space_group_name_H-M   'P 1'
#
loop_
_entity.id
_entity.type
_entity.pdbx_description
1 polymer ?
#
loop_
_entity_poly.entity_id
_entity_poly.type
_entity_poly.pdbx_seq_one_letter_code
_entity_poly.pdbx_strand_id
1 'polypeptide(L)'
;MLENLNYLTMKQLFKLLPFLFLCISCDEIVYYDITDDKKPLLETNDTILFYSNLNNTIDTFVIKRTDEYIVHDKKYYHEFISCDYNSINLSKIRNSFSIQQGESIRISSESQYYQTIYQNDTPKTFKIDVTTYTDVFKLERYNSTDTIPKTIYYSYKDGIIRYDYSDSLYYYRKK
;
A
#
# COMPACT_ATOMS: atom_id res chain seq x y z
N MET A 1 16.26 -47.01 -54.38
CA MET A 1 16.27 -45.52 -54.38
C MET A 1 15.35 -44.99 -53.28
N LEU A 2 15.44 -45.52 -52.04
CA LEU A 2 14.51 -45.19 -50.95
C LEU A 2 15.19 -45.03 -49.58
N GLU A 3 16.52 -45.06 -49.49
CA GLU A 3 17.24 -44.89 -48.21
C GLU A 3 17.74 -43.46 -47.98
N ASN A 4 17.84 -42.63 -49.03
CA ASN A 4 18.35 -41.26 -48.90
C ASN A 4 17.28 -40.20 -48.54
N LEU A 5 15.98 -40.55 -48.58
CA LEU A 5 14.91 -39.58 -48.30
C LEU A 5 14.67 -39.38 -46.79
N ASN A 6 15.01 -40.36 -45.95
CA ASN A 6 14.82 -40.29 -44.49
C ASN A 6 15.99 -39.63 -43.73
N TYR A 7 17.18 -39.61 -44.32
CA TYR A 7 18.37 -39.06 -43.66
C TYR A 7 18.43 -37.52 -43.73
N LEU A 8 17.85 -36.93 -44.78
CA LEU A 8 17.82 -35.48 -45.00
C LEU A 8 16.80 -34.79 -44.08
N THR A 9 15.65 -35.42 -43.83
CA THR A 9 14.59 -34.95 -42.94
C THR A 9 15.00 -35.00 -41.47
N MET A 10 15.71 -36.05 -41.02
CA MET A 10 16.27 -36.09 -39.66
C MET A 10 17.31 -34.99 -39.40
N LYS A 11 18.21 -34.72 -40.36
CA LYS A 11 19.21 -33.64 -40.23
C LYS A 11 18.60 -32.25 -40.15
N GLN A 12 17.44 -32.02 -40.81
CA GLN A 12 16.69 -30.77 -40.69
C GLN A 12 15.94 -30.67 -39.36
N LEU A 13 15.39 -31.79 -38.86
CA LEU A 13 14.75 -31.87 -37.54
C LEU A 13 15.73 -31.51 -36.41
N PHE A 14 16.97 -31.97 -36.48
CA PHE A 14 18.04 -31.63 -35.52
C PHE A 14 18.47 -30.15 -35.58
N LYS A 15 18.29 -29.46 -36.71
CA LYS A 15 18.55 -28.02 -36.83
C LYS A 15 17.44 -27.15 -36.27
N LEU A 16 16.22 -27.69 -36.15
CA LEU A 16 15.07 -27.04 -35.53
C LEU A 16 15.05 -27.20 -34.00
N LEU A 17 15.73 -28.21 -33.46
CA LEU A 17 15.81 -28.48 -32.03
C LEU A 17 16.36 -27.29 -31.21
N PRO A 18 17.46 -26.60 -31.61
CA PRO A 18 17.95 -25.41 -30.90
C PRO A 18 17.00 -24.21 -30.99
N PHE A 19 16.23 -24.10 -32.08
CA PHE A 19 15.20 -23.07 -32.25
C PHE A 19 14.00 -23.31 -31.33
N LEU A 20 13.64 -24.58 -31.06
CA LEU A 20 12.60 -24.91 -30.08
C LEU A 20 13.00 -24.53 -28.65
N PHE A 21 14.29 -24.60 -28.30
CA PHE A 21 14.79 -24.16 -26.99
C PHE A 21 14.78 -22.63 -26.82
N LEU A 22 14.86 -21.86 -27.90
CA LEU A 22 14.69 -20.39 -27.86
C LEU A 22 13.24 -19.95 -27.65
N CYS A 23 12.26 -20.83 -27.90
CA CYS A 23 10.84 -20.57 -27.66
C CYS A 23 10.38 -20.96 -26.25
N ILE A 24 11.24 -21.59 -25.44
CA ILE A 24 11.00 -21.72 -24.00
C ILE A 24 11.42 -20.38 -23.39
N SER A 25 10.61 -19.34 -23.58
CA SER A 25 10.74 -18.14 -22.76
C SER A 25 10.58 -18.59 -21.31
N CYS A 26 11.62 -18.42 -20.51
CA CYS A 26 11.39 -18.22 -19.09
C CYS A 26 10.54 -16.97 -19.01
N ASP A 27 9.22 -17.15 -18.91
CA ASP A 27 8.35 -16.05 -18.55
C ASP A 27 8.91 -15.50 -17.24
N GLU A 28 9.32 -14.23 -17.29
CA GLU A 28 10.03 -13.58 -16.20
C GLU A 28 9.13 -13.63 -14.96
N ILE A 29 9.69 -14.09 -13.84
CA ILE A 29 8.98 -14.02 -12.57
C ILE A 29 8.93 -12.53 -12.21
N VAL A 30 7.73 -11.98 -12.14
CA VAL A 30 7.54 -10.57 -11.81
C VAL A 30 7.32 -10.47 -10.31
N TYR A 31 8.28 -9.84 -9.65
CA TYR A 31 8.23 -9.53 -8.22
C TYR A 31 7.85 -8.06 -8.03
N TYR A 32 6.74 -7.82 -7.34
CA TYR A 32 6.35 -6.49 -6.88
C TYR A 32 6.66 -6.38 -5.38
N ASP A 33 7.92 -6.07 -5.10
CA ASP A 33 8.39 -5.81 -3.74
C ASP A 33 8.19 -4.33 -3.36
N ILE A 34 7.81 -4.10 -2.10
CA ILE A 34 7.77 -2.76 -1.53
C ILE A 34 9.21 -2.43 -1.10
N THR A 35 9.77 -1.35 -1.63
CA THR A 35 11.13 -0.92 -1.25
C THR A 35 11.18 -0.50 0.23
N ASP A 36 12.30 -0.74 0.90
CA ASP A 36 12.45 -0.50 2.35
C ASP A 36 12.12 0.93 2.78
N ASP A 37 12.40 1.92 1.93
CA ASP A 37 12.09 3.33 2.18
C ASP A 37 10.57 3.62 2.19
N LYS A 38 9.77 2.73 1.57
CA LYS A 38 8.31 2.77 1.54
C LYS A 38 7.66 1.87 2.58
N LYS A 39 8.42 1.12 3.37
CA LYS A 39 7.85 0.29 4.44
C LYS A 39 7.49 1.16 5.66
N PRO A 40 6.32 0.94 6.29
CA PRO A 40 5.99 1.64 7.52
C PRO A 40 6.93 1.25 8.66
N LEU A 41 7.27 2.24 9.49
CA LEU A 41 8.01 2.03 10.73
C LEU A 41 7.11 1.57 11.88
N LEU A 42 5.80 1.48 11.62
CA LEU A 42 4.82 1.05 12.60
C LEU A 42 4.87 -0.48 12.75
N GLU A 43 4.83 -0.94 13.99
CA GLU A 43 4.78 -2.34 14.38
C GLU A 43 3.43 -2.71 15.02
N THR A 44 3.11 -4.00 15.02
CA THR A 44 1.91 -4.49 15.69
C THR A 44 1.99 -4.20 17.19
N ASN A 45 0.89 -3.71 17.75
CA ASN A 45 0.71 -3.20 19.12
C ASN A 45 1.34 -1.83 19.41
N ASP A 46 1.92 -1.14 18.42
CA ASP A 46 2.24 0.27 18.57
C ASP A 46 0.98 1.05 18.92
N THR A 47 1.13 2.01 19.84
CA THR A 47 0.06 2.94 20.21
C THR A 47 0.38 4.33 19.69
N ILE A 48 -0.48 4.87 18.84
CA ILE A 48 -0.33 6.21 18.26
C ILE A 48 -1.35 7.15 18.87
N LEU A 49 -0.87 8.32 19.30
CA LEU A 49 -1.68 9.40 19.86
C LEU A 49 -1.91 10.49 18.81
N PHE A 50 -3.16 10.92 18.69
CA PHE A 50 -3.55 12.06 17.87
C PHE A 50 -4.27 13.11 18.72
N TYR A 51 -3.82 14.36 18.58
CA TYR A 51 -4.32 15.48 19.37
C TYR A 51 -5.32 16.29 18.56
N SER A 52 -6.43 16.67 19.19
CA SER A 52 -7.39 17.59 18.58
C SER A 52 -6.79 19.00 18.45
N ASN A 53 -7.19 19.71 17.39
CA ASN A 53 -6.88 21.13 17.19
C ASN A 53 -7.77 22.10 17.97
N LEU A 54 -8.91 21.65 18.49
CA LEU A 54 -9.90 22.52 19.13
C LEU A 54 -9.91 22.39 20.65
N ASN A 55 -9.56 21.21 21.19
CA ASN A 55 -9.63 20.93 22.61
C ASN A 55 -8.53 19.94 23.04
N ASN A 56 -8.44 19.66 24.34
CA ASN A 56 -7.45 18.71 24.88
C ASN A 56 -7.87 17.23 24.72
N THR A 57 -8.70 16.91 23.72
CA THR A 57 -9.08 15.53 23.43
C THR A 57 -7.98 14.83 22.66
N ILE A 58 -7.77 13.55 22.99
CA ILE A 58 -6.78 12.69 22.37
C ILE A 58 -7.49 11.46 21.82
N ASP A 59 -7.26 11.18 20.55
CA ASP A 59 -7.59 9.91 19.92
C ASP A 59 -6.38 8.99 20.02
N THR A 60 -6.62 7.71 20.29
CA THR A 60 -5.55 6.72 20.46
C THR A 60 -5.85 5.50 19.62
N PHE A 61 -4.89 5.09 18.80
CA PHE A 61 -5.01 3.91 17.94
C PHE A 61 -3.97 2.87 18.30
N VAL A 62 -4.40 1.62 18.39
CA VAL A 62 -3.49 0.46 18.40
C VAL A 62 -3.31 -0.03 16.97
N ILE A 63 -2.07 -0.21 16.57
CA ILE A 63 -1.71 -0.72 15.25
C ILE A 63 -1.78 -2.24 15.23
N LYS A 64 -2.45 -2.77 14.22
CA LYS A 64 -2.29 -4.17 13.80
C LYS A 64 -1.65 -4.16 12.42
N ARG A 65 -0.43 -4.68 12.33
CA ARG A 65 0.30 -4.82 11.08
C ARG A 65 0.29 -6.28 10.64
N THR A 66 0.02 -6.50 9.36
CA THR A 66 0.10 -7.80 8.71
C THR A 66 0.88 -7.64 7.42
N ASP A 67 1.96 -8.43 7.27
CA ASP A 67 2.80 -8.45 6.08
C ASP A 67 2.58 -9.79 5.38
N GLU A 68 2.12 -9.75 4.14
CA GLU A 68 1.75 -10.93 3.35
C GLU A 68 2.41 -10.90 1.97
N TYR A 69 2.75 -12.08 1.45
CA TYR A 69 3.10 -12.26 0.05
C TYR A 69 1.97 -13.01 -0.64
N ILE A 70 1.29 -12.37 -1.59
CA ILE A 70 0.24 -13.01 -2.38
C ILE A 70 0.85 -13.58 -3.65
N VAL A 71 0.57 -14.86 -3.89
CA VAL A 71 0.97 -15.60 -5.08
C VAL A 71 -0.27 -15.80 -5.94
N HIS A 72 -0.36 -15.09 -7.06
CA HIS A 72 -1.49 -15.24 -7.99
C HIS A 72 -1.32 -16.46 -8.90
N ASP A 73 -0.09 -16.71 -9.34
CA ASP A 73 0.34 -17.94 -9.98
C ASP A 73 1.84 -18.14 -9.74
N LYS A 74 2.47 -19.13 -10.38
CA LYS A 74 3.90 -19.45 -10.19
C LYS A 74 4.86 -18.28 -10.52
N LYS A 75 4.38 -17.21 -11.18
CA LYS A 75 5.19 -16.13 -11.77
C LYS A 75 4.93 -14.75 -11.18
N TYR A 76 3.81 -14.52 -10.47
CA TYR A 76 3.47 -13.20 -9.93
C TYR A 76 3.43 -13.21 -8.40
N TYR A 77 4.35 -12.47 -7.79
CA TYR A 77 4.47 -12.28 -6.34
C TYR A 77 4.27 -10.80 -6.00
N HIS A 78 3.43 -10.53 -5.00
CA HIS A 78 3.15 -9.17 -4.55
C HIS A 78 3.27 -9.09 -3.03
N GLU A 79 4.10 -8.18 -2.54
CA GLU A 79 4.16 -7.84 -1.12
C GLU A 79 2.97 -6.92 -0.77
N PHE A 80 2.29 -7.27 0.31
CA PHE A 80 1.17 -6.50 0.86
C PHE A 80 1.41 -6.18 2.32
N ILE A 81 1.25 -4.92 2.68
CA ILE A 81 1.27 -4.47 4.08
C ILE A 81 -0.11 -3.91 4.42
N SER A 82 -0.74 -4.48 5.44
CA SER A 82 -1.99 -3.98 6.02
C SER A 82 -1.74 -3.36 7.37
N CYS A 83 -2.13 -2.10 7.57
CA CYS A 83 -2.11 -1.44 8.88
C CYS A 83 -3.53 -1.03 9.29
N ASP A 84 -4.02 -1.59 10.39
CA ASP A 84 -5.30 -1.21 10.98
C ASP A 84 -5.11 -0.35 12.23
N TYR A 85 -5.83 0.76 12.30
CA TYR A 85 -5.83 1.70 13.41
C TYR A 85 -7.09 1.48 14.25
N ASN A 86 -6.98 0.92 15.45
CA ASN A 86 -8.14 0.63 16.30
C ASN A 86 -8.25 1.60 17.48
N SER A 87 -9.34 2.39 17.53
CA SER A 87 -9.57 3.34 18.64
C SER A 87 -9.71 2.64 19.99
N ILE A 88 -9.00 3.11 21.02
CA ILE A 88 -9.06 2.57 22.39
C ILE A 88 -10.26 3.12 23.18
N ASN A 89 -10.76 4.31 22.85
CA ASN A 89 -11.87 4.95 23.58
C ASN A 89 -13.22 4.46 23.05
N LEU A 90 -13.75 3.42 23.72
CA LEU A 90 -14.97 2.68 23.34
C LEU A 90 -16.29 3.46 23.43
N SER A 91 -16.30 4.72 23.88
CA SER A 91 -17.55 5.44 24.21
C SER A 91 -18.18 6.22 23.06
N LYS A 92 -17.52 6.44 21.90
CA LYS A 92 -18.18 6.94 20.67
C LYS A 92 -17.25 6.91 19.45
N ILE A 93 -17.79 6.36 18.35
CA ILE A 93 -17.34 6.38 16.94
C ILE A 93 -16.08 5.54 16.65
N ARG A 94 -16.30 4.38 16.01
CA ARG A 94 -15.24 3.49 15.52
C ARG A 94 -14.61 4.07 14.25
N ASN A 95 -13.85 5.14 14.37
CA ASN A 95 -12.88 5.46 13.33
C ASN A 95 -11.83 4.37 13.35
N SER A 96 -11.83 3.51 12.35
CA SER A 96 -10.75 2.58 12.09
C SER A 96 -10.26 2.87 10.69
N PHE A 97 -8.95 3.05 10.56
CA PHE A 97 -8.34 3.19 9.26
C PHE A 97 -7.73 1.85 8.88
N SER A 98 -7.95 1.43 7.64
CA SER A 98 -7.25 0.30 7.05
C SER A 98 -6.44 0.79 5.87
N ILE A 99 -5.15 0.47 5.87
CA ILE A 99 -4.17 0.89 4.87
C ILE A 99 -3.65 -0.38 4.22
N GLN A 100 -3.93 -0.56 2.93
CA GLN A 100 -3.37 -1.63 2.12
C GLN A 100 -2.33 -1.05 1.17
N GLN A 101 -1.10 -1.49 1.29
CA GLN A 101 0.00 -1.09 0.43
C GLN A 101 0.48 -2.26 -0.42
N GLY A 102 0.57 -2.05 -1.73
CA GLY A 102 1.14 -2.97 -2.73
C GLY A 102 1.56 -2.18 -3.97
N GLU A 103 1.07 -2.55 -5.17
CA GLU A 103 1.28 -1.75 -6.40
C GLU A 103 0.74 -0.31 -6.30
N SER A 104 -0.29 -0.14 -5.49
CA SER A 104 -0.90 1.13 -5.11
C SER A 104 -1.21 1.12 -3.62
N ILE A 105 -1.52 2.27 -3.06
CA ILE A 105 -1.96 2.38 -1.66
C ILE A 105 -3.43 2.72 -1.65
N ARG A 106 -4.20 1.89 -0.95
CA ARG A 106 -5.62 2.10 -0.69
C ARG A 106 -5.82 2.32 0.79
N ILE A 107 -6.45 3.43 1.13
CA ILE A 107 -6.80 3.76 2.51
C ILE A 107 -8.31 3.86 2.61
N SER A 108 -8.87 3.29 3.67
CA SER A 108 -10.31 3.35 3.95
C SER A 108 -10.58 3.59 5.42
N SER A 109 -11.76 4.16 5.70
CA SER A 109 -12.34 4.25 7.04
C SER A 109 -13.83 3.97 6.96
N GLU A 110 -14.36 3.12 7.84
CA GLU A 110 -15.77 2.69 7.84
C GLU A 110 -16.26 2.24 6.45
N SER A 111 -15.45 1.43 5.76
CA SER A 111 -15.72 0.93 4.39
C SER A 111 -15.80 2.00 3.30
N GLN A 112 -15.40 3.24 3.60
CA GLN A 112 -15.31 4.34 2.63
C GLN A 112 -13.86 4.58 2.24
N TYR A 113 -13.59 4.68 0.95
CA TYR A 113 -12.23 4.82 0.42
C TYR A 113 -11.83 6.28 0.20
N TYR A 114 -10.57 6.58 0.48
CA TYR A 114 -9.90 7.81 0.06
C TYR A 114 -9.34 7.66 -1.37
N GLN A 115 -8.87 8.76 -1.95
CA GLN A 115 -8.08 8.73 -3.18
C GLN A 115 -6.95 7.68 -3.07
N THR A 116 -6.80 6.87 -4.12
CA THR A 116 -5.73 5.86 -4.23
C THR A 116 -4.42 6.55 -4.56
N ILE A 117 -3.34 6.13 -3.90
CA ILE A 117 -1.98 6.59 -4.22
C ILE A 117 -1.38 5.63 -5.26
N TYR A 118 -0.94 6.18 -6.38
CA TYR A 118 -0.22 5.46 -7.44
C TYR A 118 1.28 5.79 -7.40
N GLN A 119 2.09 4.96 -8.08
CA GLN A 119 3.56 5.09 -8.05
C GLN A 119 4.11 6.43 -8.55
N ASN A 120 3.37 7.11 -9.43
CA ASN A 120 3.74 8.40 -10.01
C ASN A 120 3.19 9.60 -9.21
N ASP A 121 2.44 9.37 -8.14
CA ASP A 121 1.98 10.46 -7.28
C ASP A 121 3.17 11.08 -6.57
N THR A 122 3.23 12.41 -6.61
CA THR A 122 4.34 13.16 -6.01
C THR A 122 3.96 13.55 -4.59
N PRO A 123 4.60 12.98 -3.56
CA PRO A 123 4.35 13.39 -2.20
C PRO A 123 4.95 14.76 -1.93
N LYS A 124 4.53 15.38 -0.82
CA LYS A 124 5.00 16.70 -0.42
C LYS A 124 5.50 16.67 1.01
N THR A 125 6.32 17.66 1.36
CA THR A 125 6.63 17.93 2.76
C THR A 125 5.41 18.51 3.45
N PHE A 126 5.11 18.01 4.65
CA PHE A 126 4.01 18.49 5.48
C PHE A 126 4.55 18.86 6.86
N LYS A 127 4.06 19.97 7.42
CA LYS A 127 4.52 20.46 8.72
C LYS A 127 3.35 20.62 9.66
N ILE A 128 3.52 20.13 10.88
CA ILE A 128 2.63 20.38 12.01
C ILE A 128 3.47 20.97 13.14
N ASP A 129 3.13 22.18 13.57
CA ASP A 129 3.90 22.96 14.54
C ASP A 129 5.39 23.07 14.14
N VAL A 130 6.27 22.45 14.92
CA VAL A 130 7.72 22.41 14.71
C VAL A 130 8.19 21.14 13.98
N THR A 131 7.30 20.14 13.85
CA THR A 131 7.64 18.82 13.29
C THR A 131 7.39 18.80 11.80
N THR A 132 8.42 18.39 11.05
CA THR A 132 8.37 18.18 9.60
C THR A 132 8.23 16.69 9.30
N TYR A 133 7.27 16.36 8.45
CA TYR A 133 7.05 15.05 7.85
C TYR A 133 7.40 15.14 6.36
N THR A 134 8.23 14.22 5.87
CA THR A 134 8.55 14.10 4.44
C THR A 134 7.64 13.06 3.80
N ASP A 135 7.58 13.07 2.46
CA ASP A 135 6.88 12.06 1.67
C ASP A 135 5.40 11.86 2.07
N VAL A 136 4.70 12.98 2.27
CA VAL A 136 3.29 13.01 2.70
C VAL A 136 2.36 13.18 1.51
N PHE A 137 1.37 12.29 1.42
CA PHE A 137 0.25 12.33 0.50
C PHE A 137 -0.97 12.92 1.21
N LYS A 138 -1.62 13.89 0.58
CA LYS A 138 -2.91 14.42 1.01
C LYS A 138 -3.99 13.69 0.21
N LEU A 139 -4.83 12.94 0.88
CA LEU A 139 -5.88 12.14 0.25
C LEU A 139 -7.25 12.65 0.67
N GLU A 140 -8.06 12.98 -0.31
CA GLU A 140 -9.43 13.43 -0.09
C GLU A 140 -10.41 12.28 -0.39
N ARG A 141 -11.57 12.31 0.28
CA ARG A 141 -12.67 11.38 0.02
C ARG A 141 -13.69 12.01 -0.93
N TYR A 142 -14.24 11.19 -1.82
CA TYR A 142 -15.44 11.53 -2.59
C TYR A 142 -16.69 11.31 -1.71
N ASN A 143 -17.46 12.37 -1.45
CA ASN A 143 -18.62 12.43 -0.55
C ASN A 143 -18.29 12.33 0.95
N SER A 144 -18.05 13.48 1.58
CA SER A 144 -17.75 13.57 3.01
C SER A 144 -18.99 13.81 3.88
N THR A 145 -19.25 12.90 4.81
CA THR A 145 -20.06 13.15 6.02
C THR A 145 -19.20 13.78 7.12
N ASP A 146 -19.85 14.36 8.14
CA ASP A 146 -19.16 14.96 9.30
C ASP A 146 -18.65 13.91 10.31
N THR A 147 -19.03 12.65 10.15
CA THR A 147 -18.69 11.56 11.09
C THR A 147 -17.43 10.80 10.74
N ILE A 148 -16.93 10.95 9.51
CA ILE A 148 -15.74 10.25 9.01
C ILE A 148 -14.82 11.31 8.41
N PRO A 149 -13.50 11.26 8.65
CA PRO A 149 -12.59 12.28 8.13
C PRO A 149 -12.71 12.43 6.61
N LYS A 150 -12.81 13.68 6.17
CA LYS A 150 -12.86 14.10 4.76
C LYS A 150 -11.49 14.00 4.09
N THR A 151 -10.43 14.31 4.83
CA THR A 151 -9.06 14.32 4.33
C THR A 151 -8.16 13.56 5.28
N ILE A 152 -7.20 12.82 4.74
CA ILE A 152 -6.11 12.22 5.51
C ILE A 152 -4.76 12.63 4.93
N TYR A 153 -3.78 12.74 5.81
CA TYR A 153 -2.38 12.98 5.49
C TYR A 153 -1.62 11.72 5.85
N TYR A 154 -1.08 11.04 4.85
CA TYR A 154 -0.42 9.74 5.00
C TYR A 154 1.03 9.84 4.52
N SER A 155 1.95 9.17 5.20
CA SER A 155 3.28 8.87 4.68
C SER A 155 3.55 7.39 4.82
N TYR A 156 4.43 6.86 3.97
CA TYR A 156 4.89 5.48 4.08
C TYR A 156 5.41 5.16 5.48
N LYS A 157 6.36 5.93 5.98
CA LYS A 157 7.09 5.64 7.23
C LYS A 157 6.26 5.89 8.48
N ASP A 158 5.56 7.02 8.54
CA ASP A 158 4.83 7.44 9.75
C ASP A 158 3.36 7.02 9.76
N GLY A 159 2.85 6.41 8.68
CA GLY A 159 1.45 6.07 8.53
C GLY A 159 0.55 7.32 8.45
N ILE A 160 -0.61 7.29 9.11
CA ILE A 160 -1.49 8.46 9.20
C ILE A 160 -0.84 9.49 10.12
N ILE A 161 -0.66 10.70 9.61
CA ILE A 161 -0.05 11.84 10.31
C ILE A 161 -1.13 12.79 10.80
N ARG A 162 -2.21 12.96 10.04
CA ARG A 162 -3.32 13.84 10.37
C ARG A 162 -4.59 13.42 9.62
N TYR A 163 -5.74 13.67 10.21
CA TYR A 163 -7.04 13.51 9.55
C TYR A 163 -8.00 14.65 9.91
N ASP A 164 -8.73 15.11 8.90
CA ASP A 164 -9.53 16.34 8.97
C ASP A 164 -11.00 16.02 8.67
N TYR A 165 -11.89 16.51 9.52
CA TYR A 165 -13.34 16.45 9.34
C TYR A 165 -13.84 17.67 8.54
N SER A 166 -15.09 17.57 8.07
CA SER A 166 -15.73 18.65 7.30
C SER A 166 -16.01 19.91 8.13
N ASP A 167 -16.12 19.78 9.45
CA ASP A 167 -16.45 20.85 10.40
C ASP A 167 -15.22 21.59 10.96
N SER A 168 -14.06 21.45 10.28
CA SER A 168 -12.76 22.03 10.68
C SER A 168 -12.11 21.41 11.92
N LEU A 169 -12.72 20.40 12.54
CA LEU A 169 -12.04 19.55 13.50
C LEU A 169 -10.98 18.73 12.77
N TYR A 170 -9.76 18.70 13.31
CA TYR A 170 -8.71 17.80 12.85
C TYR A 170 -7.91 17.26 14.01
N TYR A 171 -7.35 16.09 13.78
CA TYR A 171 -6.50 15.38 14.71
C TYR A 171 -5.14 15.14 14.06
N TYR A 172 -4.07 15.33 14.82
CA TYR A 172 -2.72 15.23 14.30
C TYR A 172 -1.80 14.46 15.24
N ARG A 173 -0.87 13.71 14.65
CA ARG A 173 0.19 13.00 15.36
C ARG A 173 1.24 14.00 15.82
N LYS A 174 1.55 13.96 17.11
CA LYS A 174 2.67 14.69 17.70
C LYS A 174 3.84 13.72 17.88
N LYS A 175 5.01 14.08 17.35
CA LYS A 175 6.29 13.40 17.63
C LYS A 175 6.93 13.99 18.87
#